data_AF-A0A0G0DE79-F1
#
_entry.id   AF-A0A0G0DE79-F1
#
_cell.length_a   1.000
_cell.length_b   1.000
_cell.length_c   1.000
_cell.angle_alpha   90.00
_cell.angle_beta   90.00
_cell.angle_gamma   90.00
#
_symmetry.space_group_name_H-M   'P 1'
#
loop_
_entity.id
_entity.type
_entity.pdbx_description
1 polymer ?
#
loop_
_entity_poly.entity_id
_entity_poly.type
_entity_poly.pdbx_seq_one_letter_code
_entity_poly.pdbx_strand_id
1 'polypeptide(L)'
;MKKINNLLFTIVIIFFLSFVIYSYRSIFLTPYDNNYYRDLYDHSQWNIPRSKRTVGDNIVYKVAGYDLVKTWDYFTIDPQTPVLGKYIFGYSILTFKNAEIASLILFIFTGLLFYLLSNIIFKNKFLSQVSLLIFITEPIIFYQSSQSMLDLSHFS
;
A
#
# COMPACT_ATOMS: atom_id res chain seq x y z
N MET A 1 -0.89 -37.09 -2.92
CA MET A 1 0.22 -36.25 -2.38
C MET A 1 0.20 -34.83 -2.96
N LYS A 2 0.37 -34.60 -4.27
CA LYS A 2 0.38 -33.22 -4.87
C LYS A 2 -0.81 -32.33 -4.48
N LYS A 3 -2.05 -32.87 -4.46
CA LYS A 3 -3.24 -32.12 -4.03
C LYS A 3 -3.22 -31.70 -2.55
N ILE A 4 -2.69 -32.56 -1.69
CA ILE A 4 -2.56 -32.29 -0.24
C ILE A 4 -1.53 -31.18 0.00
N ASN A 5 -0.39 -31.24 -0.70
CA ASN A 5 0.65 -30.20 -0.61
C ASN A 5 0.11 -28.85 -1.10
N ASN A 6 -0.65 -28.82 -2.19
CA ASN A 6 -1.20 -27.57 -2.70
C ASN A 6 -2.24 -26.95 -1.73
N LEU A 7 -3.05 -27.78 -1.07
CA LEU A 7 -4.00 -27.31 -0.07
C LEU A 7 -3.28 -26.74 1.16
N LEU A 8 -2.27 -27.46 1.66
CA LEU A 8 -1.44 -27.02 2.77
C LEU A 8 -0.80 -25.65 2.50
N PHE A 9 -0.18 -25.47 1.33
CA PHE A 9 0.44 -24.20 0.95
C PHE A 9 -0.58 -23.06 0.81
N THR A 10 -1.78 -23.33 0.29
CA THR A 10 -2.85 -22.33 0.28
C THR A 10 -3.21 -21.89 1.70
N ILE A 11 -3.33 -22.81 2.65
CA ILE A 11 -3.63 -22.50 4.05
C ILE A 11 -2.50 -21.65 4.66
N VAL A 12 -1.24 -21.99 4.40
CA VAL A 12 -0.07 -21.22 4.86
C VAL A 12 -0.09 -19.80 4.28
N ILE A 13 -0.39 -19.64 2.99
CA ILE A 13 -0.51 -18.31 2.36
C ILE A 13 -1.63 -17.49 3.01
N ILE A 14 -2.81 -18.07 3.22
CA ILE A 14 -3.94 -17.40 3.86
C ILE A 14 -3.57 -17.00 5.30
N PHE A 15 -2.91 -17.89 6.03
CA PHE A 15 -2.41 -17.60 7.37
C PHE A 15 -1.45 -16.39 7.35
N PHE A 16 -0.46 -16.38 6.46
CA PHE A 16 0.50 -15.26 6.37
C PHE A 16 -0.17 -13.94 5.99
N LEU A 17 -1.09 -13.95 5.01
CA LEU A 17 -1.87 -12.75 4.65
C LEU A 17 -2.69 -12.24 5.83
N SER A 18 -3.34 -13.15 6.57
CA SER A 18 -4.11 -12.78 7.76
C SER A 18 -3.21 -12.23 8.87
N PHE A 19 -2.02 -12.82 9.03
CA PHE A 19 -1.00 -12.36 9.98
C PHE A 19 -0.48 -10.96 9.64
N VAL A 20 -0.26 -10.64 8.35
CA VAL A 20 0.12 -9.29 7.90
C VAL A 20 -0.94 -8.27 8.33
N ILE A 21 -2.21 -8.54 7.98
CA ILE A 21 -3.33 -7.66 8.31
C ILE A 21 -3.45 -7.46 9.82
N TYR A 22 -3.31 -8.54 10.59
CA TYR A 22 -3.39 -8.48 12.05
C TYR A 22 -2.21 -7.71 12.68
N SER A 23 -1.00 -7.87 12.14
CA SER A 23 0.20 -7.20 12.65
C SER A 23 0.10 -5.68 12.52
N TYR A 24 -0.47 -5.19 11.41
CA TYR A 24 -0.69 -3.76 11.15
C TYR A 24 -2.13 -3.30 11.39
N ARG A 25 -2.94 -4.07 12.14
CA ARG A 25 -4.36 -3.73 12.40
C ARG A 25 -4.56 -2.32 12.94
N SER A 26 -3.64 -1.81 13.76
CA SER A 26 -3.72 -0.44 14.29
C SER A 26 -3.66 0.60 13.17
N ILE A 27 -2.83 0.39 12.15
CA ILE A 27 -2.71 1.28 11.00
C ILE A 27 -4.02 1.27 10.20
N PHE A 28 -4.61 0.10 9.95
CA PHE A 28 -5.84 -0.02 9.17
C PHE A 28 -7.11 0.42 9.91
N LEU A 29 -7.10 0.39 11.25
CA LEU A 29 -8.23 0.80 12.08
C LEU A 29 -8.15 2.25 12.54
N THR A 30 -7.00 2.91 12.42
CA THR A 30 -6.85 4.32 12.80
C THR A 30 -7.41 5.21 11.69
N PRO A 31 -8.42 6.06 11.96
CA PRO A 31 -8.95 6.94 10.94
C PRO A 31 -7.96 8.06 10.60
N TYR A 32 -8.05 8.55 9.37
CA TYR A 32 -7.31 9.69 8.86
C TYR A 32 -7.77 10.97 9.58
N ASP A 33 -6.84 11.61 10.28
CA ASP A 33 -7.03 12.92 10.90
C ASP A 33 -6.38 14.00 10.03
N ASN A 34 -7.22 14.72 9.28
CA ASN A 34 -6.74 15.75 8.38
C ASN A 34 -5.97 16.86 9.11
N ASN A 35 -6.38 17.25 10.30
CA ASN A 35 -5.72 18.33 11.03
C ASN A 35 -4.31 17.92 11.43
N TYR A 36 -4.17 16.70 11.95
CA TYR A 36 -2.88 16.13 12.31
C TYR A 36 -1.95 15.98 11.11
N TYR A 37 -2.40 15.34 10.03
CA TYR A 37 -1.55 15.10 8.86
C TYR A 37 -1.22 16.39 8.10
N ARG A 38 -2.14 17.35 8.06
CA ARG A 38 -1.90 18.68 7.49
C ARG A 38 -0.87 19.46 8.29
N ASP A 39 -0.96 19.48 9.62
CA ASP A 39 0.06 20.12 10.49
C ASP A 39 1.45 19.52 10.25
N LEU A 40 1.53 18.20 10.13
CA LEU A 40 2.78 17.53 9.81
C LEU A 40 3.34 17.96 8.46
N TYR A 41 2.51 17.99 7.41
CA TYR A 41 2.89 18.38 6.06
C TYR A 41 3.31 19.85 6.00
N ASP A 42 2.52 20.76 6.55
CA ASP A 42 2.73 22.21 6.46
C ASP A 42 4.00 22.67 7.18
N HIS A 43 4.38 21.98 8.25
CA HIS A 43 5.61 22.26 8.98
C HIS A 43 6.79 21.40 8.54
N SER A 44 6.67 20.63 7.46
CA SER A 44 7.71 19.73 6.98
C SER A 44 8.69 20.37 6.00
N GLN A 45 9.68 19.59 5.57
CA GLN A 45 10.63 19.98 4.53
C GLN A 45 9.97 20.24 3.17
N TRP A 46 8.74 19.78 2.95
CA TRP A 46 8.01 19.98 1.70
C TRP A 46 7.47 21.41 1.55
N ASN A 47 7.17 22.08 2.66
CA ASN A 47 6.69 23.47 2.69
C ASN A 47 7.70 24.46 3.29
N ILE A 48 8.56 24.02 4.22
CA ILE A 48 9.54 24.87 4.91
C ILE A 48 10.96 24.40 4.60
N PRO A 49 11.78 25.19 3.86
CA PRO A 49 13.18 24.87 3.62
C PRO A 49 13.94 24.68 4.93
N ARG A 50 14.70 23.57 5.04
CA ARG A 50 15.48 23.19 6.24
C ARG A 50 14.63 22.98 7.51
N SER A 51 13.37 22.58 7.36
CA SER A 51 12.58 22.14 8.52
C SER A 51 13.28 21.01 9.26
N LYS A 52 13.26 21.08 10.60
CA LYS A 52 13.70 19.99 11.47
C LYS A 52 12.68 18.84 11.53
N ARG A 53 11.45 19.07 11.09
CA ARG A 53 10.39 18.07 11.04
C ARG A 53 10.42 17.44 9.64
N THR A 54 10.94 16.23 9.57
CA THR A 54 10.97 15.46 8.32
C THR A 54 9.75 14.54 8.25
N VAL A 55 9.01 14.61 7.15
CA VAL A 55 7.89 13.69 6.87
C VAL A 55 8.18 12.87 5.63
N GLY A 56 7.76 11.60 5.65
CA GLY A 56 7.86 10.72 4.49
C GLY A 56 6.77 10.97 3.46
N ASP A 57 7.01 10.42 2.28
CA ASP A 57 6.09 10.34 1.15
C ASP A 57 4.69 9.84 1.51
N ASN A 58 4.61 8.90 2.46
CA ASN A 58 3.35 8.37 2.96
C ASN A 58 2.41 9.45 3.56
N ILE A 59 2.97 10.53 4.13
CA ILE A 59 2.18 11.66 4.63
C ILE A 59 1.83 12.60 3.48
N VAL A 60 2.81 12.89 2.62
CA VAL A 60 2.61 13.76 1.45
C VAL A 60 1.47 13.25 0.57
N TYR A 61 1.47 11.96 0.23
CA TYR A 61 0.46 11.38 -0.65
C TYR A 61 -0.92 11.29 -0.02
N LYS A 62 -1.01 11.15 1.30
CA LYS A 62 -2.30 11.23 2.02
C LYS A 62 -2.90 12.63 1.94
N VAL A 63 -2.09 13.65 2.26
CA VAL A 63 -2.54 15.05 2.28
C VAL A 63 -2.86 15.52 0.87
N ALA A 64 -1.94 15.31 -0.07
CA ALA A 64 -2.14 15.64 -1.48
C ALA A 64 -3.33 14.88 -2.08
N GLY A 65 -3.46 13.58 -1.80
CA GLY A 65 -4.58 12.78 -2.28
C GLY A 65 -5.92 13.24 -1.72
N TYR A 66 -5.99 13.56 -0.42
CA TYR A 66 -7.21 14.08 0.20
C TYR A 66 -7.65 15.42 -0.42
N ASP A 67 -6.70 16.35 -0.60
CA ASP A 67 -6.98 17.64 -1.23
C ASP A 67 -7.42 17.49 -2.68
N LEU A 68 -6.76 16.62 -3.44
CA LEU A 68 -7.06 16.37 -4.85
C LEU A 68 -8.50 15.92 -5.06
N VAL A 69 -8.96 14.95 -4.27
CA VAL A 69 -10.31 14.40 -4.44
C VAL A 69 -11.37 15.35 -3.87
N LYS A 70 -11.02 16.21 -2.91
CA LYS A 70 -11.94 17.18 -2.31
C LYS A 70 -12.11 18.45 -3.15
N THR A 71 -11.04 18.96 -3.72
CA THR A 71 -11.01 20.24 -4.45
C THR A 71 -11.07 20.07 -5.96
N TRP A 72 -10.71 18.88 -6.48
CA TRP A 72 -10.58 18.60 -7.91
C TRP A 72 -9.63 19.54 -8.66
N ASP A 73 -8.71 20.19 -7.92
CA ASP A 73 -7.71 21.07 -8.48
C ASP A 73 -6.35 20.37 -8.58
N TYR A 74 -5.85 20.28 -9.80
CA TYR A 74 -4.60 19.61 -10.14
C TYR A 74 -3.38 20.52 -10.01
N PHE A 75 -3.59 21.84 -10.00
CA PHE A 75 -2.51 22.82 -10.07
C PHE A 75 -2.02 23.27 -8.70
N THR A 76 -2.80 23.02 -7.65
CA THR A 76 -2.45 23.34 -6.25
C THR A 76 -1.69 22.22 -5.55
N ILE A 77 -1.46 21.10 -6.24
CA ILE A 77 -0.91 19.87 -5.65
C ILE A 77 0.47 19.61 -6.24
N ASP A 78 1.38 19.10 -5.42
CA ASP A 78 2.74 18.77 -5.81
C ASP A 78 2.76 17.94 -7.11
N PRO A 79 3.29 18.48 -8.23
CA PRO A 79 3.29 17.79 -9.52
C PRO A 79 4.42 16.76 -9.66
N GLN A 80 5.28 16.61 -8.65
CA GLN A 80 6.48 15.77 -8.74
C GLN A 80 6.18 14.28 -8.94
N THR A 81 4.99 13.81 -8.53
CA THR A 81 4.65 12.38 -8.60
C THR A 81 3.30 12.14 -9.28
N PRO A 82 3.16 11.01 -10.01
CA PRO A 82 1.96 10.69 -10.77
C PRO A 82 0.66 10.77 -9.96
N VAL A 83 -0.35 11.37 -10.58
CA VAL A 83 -1.61 11.73 -9.91
C VAL A 83 -2.47 10.51 -9.54
N LEU A 84 -2.34 9.40 -10.28
CA LEU A 84 -3.19 8.22 -10.10
C LEU A 84 -3.11 7.61 -8.69
N GLY A 85 -1.91 7.46 -8.13
CA GLY A 85 -1.80 6.88 -6.79
C GLY A 85 -2.30 7.83 -5.69
N LYS A 86 -2.12 9.14 -5.87
CA LYS A 86 -2.73 10.17 -5.00
C LYS A 86 -4.26 10.07 -5.03
N TYR A 87 -4.87 9.84 -6.20
CA TYR A 87 -6.30 9.58 -6.31
C TYR A 87 -6.74 8.36 -5.50
N ILE A 88 -6.04 7.23 -5.67
CA ILE A 88 -6.38 5.98 -4.99
C ILE A 88 -6.37 6.18 -3.47
N PHE A 89 -5.34 6.83 -2.92
CA PHE A 89 -5.26 7.12 -1.49
C PHE A 89 -6.32 8.15 -1.04
N GLY A 90 -6.53 9.22 -1.79
CA GLY A 90 -7.56 10.22 -1.50
C GLY A 90 -8.97 9.63 -1.45
N TYR A 91 -9.32 8.79 -2.42
CA TYR A 91 -10.59 8.07 -2.43
C TYR A 91 -10.72 7.12 -1.26
N SER A 92 -9.66 6.38 -0.92
CA SER A 92 -9.65 5.50 0.24
C SER A 92 -9.89 6.28 1.55
N ILE A 93 -9.33 7.49 1.67
CA ILE A 93 -9.62 8.39 2.80
C ILE A 93 -11.09 8.81 2.80
N LEU A 94 -11.68 9.17 1.65
CA LEU A 94 -13.08 9.61 1.63
C LEU A 94 -14.07 8.47 1.95
N THR A 95 -13.81 7.26 1.45
CA THR A 95 -14.73 6.12 1.60
C THR A 95 -14.54 5.39 2.92
N PHE A 96 -13.29 5.10 3.30
CA PHE A 96 -12.98 4.29 4.47
C PHE A 96 -12.39 5.08 5.63
N LYS A 97 -12.16 6.40 5.45
CA LYS A 97 -11.44 7.23 6.43
C LYS A 97 -10.03 6.71 6.70
N ASN A 98 -9.39 6.03 5.75
CA ASN A 98 -8.04 5.50 5.93
C ASN A 98 -7.38 5.29 4.56
N ALA A 99 -6.15 5.76 4.37
CA ALA A 99 -5.46 5.69 3.08
C ALA A 99 -4.79 4.33 2.85
N GLU A 100 -4.36 3.68 3.93
CA GLU A 100 -3.62 2.42 3.94
C GLU A 100 -4.50 1.24 3.53
N ILE A 101 -5.82 1.38 3.58
CA ILE A 101 -6.75 0.39 3.01
C ILE A 101 -6.53 0.27 1.50
N ALA A 102 -6.25 1.38 0.80
CA ALA A 102 -5.88 1.32 -0.62
C ALA A 102 -4.58 0.54 -0.82
N SER A 103 -3.56 0.77 0.02
CA SER A 103 -2.30 0.00 -0.03
C SER A 103 -2.52 -1.50 0.19
N LEU A 104 -3.40 -1.86 1.13
CA LEU A 104 -3.75 -3.25 1.40
C LEU A 104 -4.45 -3.90 0.18
N ILE A 105 -5.38 -3.19 -0.46
CA ILE A 105 -6.04 -3.66 -1.68
C ILE A 105 -5.02 -3.86 -2.80
N LEU A 106 -4.13 -2.89 -3.02
CA LEU A 106 -3.06 -2.99 -4.01
C LEU A 106 -2.12 -4.14 -3.71
N PHE A 107 -1.73 -4.36 -2.46
CA PHE A 107 -0.90 -5.49 -2.04
C PHE A 107 -1.57 -6.83 -2.36
N ILE A 108 -2.85 -7.01 -2.02
CA ILE A 108 -3.61 -8.24 -2.33
C ILE A 108 -3.69 -8.46 -3.84
N PHE A 109 -3.97 -7.39 -4.60
CA PHE A 109 -4.06 -7.45 -6.05
C PHE A 109 -2.72 -7.80 -6.71
N THR A 110 -1.63 -7.19 -6.26
CA THR A 110 -0.27 -7.50 -6.71
C THR A 110 0.11 -8.95 -6.39
N GLY A 111 -0.21 -9.45 -5.20
CA GLY A 111 0.00 -10.87 -4.85
C GLY A 111 -0.78 -11.82 -5.75
N LEU A 112 -2.04 -11.50 -6.08
CA LEU A 112 -2.83 -12.27 -7.03
C LEU A 112 -2.20 -12.29 -8.43
N LEU A 113 -1.82 -11.11 -8.96
CA LEU A 113 -1.16 -11.01 -10.26
C LEU A 113 0.16 -11.79 -10.29
N PHE A 114 0.96 -11.68 -9.23
CA PHE A 114 2.22 -12.41 -9.09
C PHE A 114 2.00 -13.93 -9.12
N TYR A 115 0.95 -14.43 -8.46
CA TYR A 115 0.58 -15.84 -8.52
C TYR A 115 0.12 -16.28 -9.91
N LEU A 116 -0.70 -15.46 -10.60
CA LEU A 116 -1.14 -15.75 -11.96
C LEU A 116 0.06 -15.83 -12.93
N LEU A 117 0.98 -14.85 -12.85
CA LEU A 117 2.21 -14.85 -13.62
C LEU A 117 3.08 -16.07 -13.31
N SER A 118 3.25 -16.40 -12.03
CA SER A 118 4.01 -17.59 -11.61
C SER A 118 3.41 -18.87 -12.19
N ASN A 119 2.08 -18.98 -12.27
CA ASN A 119 1.42 -20.13 -12.90
C ASN A 119 1.68 -20.22 -14.40
N ILE A 120 1.76 -19.09 -15.10
CA ILE A 120 2.08 -19.05 -16.53
C ILE A 120 3.53 -19.50 -16.75
N ILE A 121 4.46 -19.02 -15.92
CA ILE A 121 5.90 -19.28 -16.05
C ILE A 121 6.25 -20.72 -15.67
N PHE A 122 5.89 -21.15 -14.46
CA PHE A 122 6.30 -22.46 -13.96
C PHE A 122 5.44 -23.60 -14.46
N LYS A 123 4.20 -23.33 -14.91
CA LYS A 123 3.19 -24.33 -15.28
C LYS A 123 2.98 -25.40 -14.20
N ASN A 124 3.33 -25.08 -12.95
CA ASN A 124 3.30 -25.98 -11.81
C ASN A 124 2.77 -25.22 -10.60
N LYS A 125 1.55 -25.60 -10.18
CA LYS A 125 0.83 -24.94 -9.09
C LYS A 125 1.63 -24.88 -7.77
N PHE A 126 2.37 -25.93 -7.45
CA PHE A 126 3.17 -25.96 -6.22
C PHE A 126 4.29 -24.91 -6.27
N LEU A 127 5.04 -24.84 -7.37
CA LEU A 127 6.10 -23.84 -7.54
C LEU A 127 5.55 -22.42 -7.55
N SER A 128 4.37 -22.19 -8.13
CA SER A 128 3.71 -20.88 -8.09
C SER A 128 3.30 -20.48 -6.67
N GLN A 129 2.80 -21.43 -5.87
CA GLN A 129 2.45 -21.18 -4.47
C GLN A 129 3.68 -20.92 -3.60
N VAL A 130 4.77 -21.67 -3.81
CA VAL A 130 6.05 -21.43 -3.14
C VAL A 130 6.59 -20.04 -3.49
N SER A 131 6.54 -19.66 -4.76
CA SER A 131 7.00 -18.34 -5.21
C SER A 131 6.16 -17.22 -4.59
N LEU A 132 4.83 -17.37 -4.58
CA LEU A 132 3.94 -16.42 -3.92
C LEU A 132 4.25 -16.31 -2.42
N LEU A 133 4.46 -17.45 -1.76
CA LEU A 133 4.77 -17.48 -0.32
C LEU A 133 6.05 -16.69 -0.04
N ILE A 134 7.12 -16.93 -0.81
CA ILE A 134 8.39 -16.19 -0.70
C ILE A 134 8.12 -14.68 -0.88
N PHE A 135 7.38 -14.30 -1.93
CA PHE A 135 7.07 -12.91 -2.23
C PHE A 135 6.30 -12.20 -1.09
N ILE A 136 5.26 -12.82 -0.54
CA ILE A 136 4.45 -12.19 0.54
C ILE A 136 5.17 -12.19 1.89
N THR A 137 6.14 -13.09 2.10
CA THR A 137 6.96 -13.12 3.33
C THR A 137 8.16 -12.18 3.27
N GLU A 138 8.45 -11.58 2.11
CA GLU A 138 9.55 -10.65 1.96
C GLU A 138 9.33 -9.41 2.85
N PRO A 139 10.25 -9.06 3.77
CA PRO A 139 10.03 -7.99 4.76
C PRO A 139 9.70 -6.63 4.13
N ILE A 140 10.29 -6.32 2.98
CA ILE A 140 10.04 -5.07 2.26
C ILE A 140 8.60 -5.03 1.75
N ILE A 141 8.11 -6.12 1.15
CA ILE A 141 6.74 -6.23 0.65
C ILE A 141 5.74 -6.17 1.82
N PHE A 142 6.06 -6.87 2.91
CA PHE A 142 5.29 -6.85 4.14
C PHE A 142 5.15 -5.42 4.70
N TYR A 143 6.25 -4.66 4.76
CA TYR A 143 6.24 -3.27 5.22
C TYR A 143 5.49 -2.32 4.27
N GLN A 144 5.68 -2.46 2.95
CA GLN A 144 4.98 -1.61 1.98
C GLN A 144 3.46 -1.79 2.01
N SER A 145 2.96 -2.98 2.39
CA SER A 145 1.51 -3.22 2.52
C SER A 145 0.82 -2.30 3.54
N SER A 146 1.57 -1.75 4.50
CA SER A 146 1.05 -0.88 5.56
C SER A 146 1.32 0.61 5.32
N GLN A 147 1.89 0.99 4.18
CA GLN A 147 2.27 2.38 3.90
C GLN A 147 1.53 2.89 2.66
N SER A 148 1.03 4.12 2.71
CA SER A 148 0.47 4.84 1.56
C SER A 148 1.56 5.41 0.67
N MET A 149 2.48 4.56 0.22
CA MET A 149 3.59 4.95 -0.66
C MET A 149 3.25 4.64 -2.10
N LEU A 150 3.76 5.47 -3.01
CA LEU A 150 3.61 5.24 -4.43
C LEU A 150 4.51 4.11 -4.93
N ASP A 151 5.45 3.56 -4.17
CA ASP A 151 6.37 2.51 -4.64
C ASP A 151 5.67 1.22 -5.11
N LEU A 152 4.47 0.93 -4.61
CA LEU A 152 3.60 -0.13 -5.14
C LEU A 152 2.99 0.20 -6.52
N SER A 153 3.04 1.47 -6.93
CA SER A 153 2.45 2.06 -8.14
C SER A 153 3.44 2.85 -9.01
N HIS A 154 4.69 2.97 -8.60
CA HIS A 154 5.73 3.79 -9.20
C HIS A 154 6.92 2.90 -9.53
N PHE A 155 7.23 2.78 -10.83
CA PHE A 155 8.53 2.30 -11.26
C PHE A 155 9.47 3.51 -11.19
N SER A 156 10.46 3.46 -10.29
CA SER A 156 11.53 4.46 -10.17
C SER A 156 12.29 4.65 -11.48
#